data_AF-A0A8S3JVC8-F1
#
_entry.id   AF-A0A8S3JVC8-F1
#
_cell.length_a   1.000
_cell.length_b   1.000
_cell.length_c   1.000
_cell.angle_alpha   90.00
_cell.angle_beta   90.00
_cell.angle_gamma   90.00
#
_symmetry.space_group_name_H-M   'P 1'
#
loop_
_entity.id
_entity.type
_entity.pdbx_description
1 polymer ?
#
loop_
_entity_poly.entity_id
_entity_poly.type
_entity_poly.pdbx_seq_one_letter_code
_entity_poly.pdbx_strand_id
1 'polypeptide(L)'
;SDKAREDFNNECAEFIIALRERDDVQSRVRTISTLSVLLQGPFDTGNAILGSQNLVDLMIQMAGSCDPLQERIAVEAIVLSASKKDKAAGILSLGSEILKDLYQSANEQIKVIALVGLSKIAS
;
A
#
# COMPACT_ATOMS: atom_id res chain seq x y z
N SER A 1 22.62 -11.25 -11.53
CA SER A 1 22.11 -11.81 -12.79
C SER A 1 20.65 -11.41 -12.92
N ASP A 2 20.16 -11.14 -14.13
CA ASP A 2 18.75 -10.78 -14.34
C ASP A 2 17.81 -11.92 -13.88
N LYS A 3 18.23 -13.17 -14.08
CA LYS A 3 17.53 -14.35 -13.55
C LYS A 3 17.28 -14.28 -12.04
N ALA A 4 18.30 -13.91 -11.25
CA ALA A 4 18.15 -13.83 -9.79
C ALA A 4 17.19 -12.72 -9.34
N ARG A 5 17.03 -11.65 -10.13
CA ARG A 5 16.04 -10.60 -9.84
C ARG A 5 14.63 -11.07 -10.16
N GLU A 6 14.47 -11.81 -11.25
CA GLU A 6 13.20 -12.43 -11.62
C GLU A 6 12.77 -13.45 -10.58
N ASP A 7 13.66 -14.36 -10.18
CA ASP A 7 13.42 -15.35 -9.13
C ASP A 7 12.98 -14.65 -7.82
N PHE A 8 13.69 -13.60 -7.39
CA PHE A 8 13.32 -12.82 -6.20
C PHE A 8 11.93 -12.17 -6.32
N ASN A 9 11.61 -11.59 -7.47
CA ASN A 9 10.30 -10.96 -7.68
C ASN A 9 9.17 -11.99 -7.63
N ASN A 10 9.38 -13.16 -8.23
CA ASN A 10 8.42 -14.25 -8.24
C ASN A 10 8.20 -14.81 -6.82
N GLU A 11 9.26 -15.08 -6.08
CA GLU A 11 9.17 -15.55 -4.68
C GLU A 11 8.42 -14.54 -3.79
N CYS A 12 8.68 -13.23 -3.95
CA CYS A 12 7.96 -12.19 -3.21
C CYS A 12 6.47 -12.16 -3.56
N ALA A 13 6.13 -12.31 -4.85
CA ALA A 13 4.74 -12.33 -5.31
C ALA A 13 4.00 -13.56 -4.78
N GLU A 14 4.60 -14.75 -4.88
CA GLU A 14 4.04 -16.00 -4.36
C GLU A 14 3.81 -15.92 -2.84
N PHE A 15 4.76 -15.35 -2.09
CA PHE A 15 4.61 -15.16 -0.66
C PHE A 15 3.43 -14.24 -0.30
N ILE A 16 3.27 -13.13 -1.03
CA ILE A 16 2.15 -12.20 -0.83
C ILE A 16 0.80 -12.86 -1.15
N ILE A 17 0.73 -13.70 -2.18
CA ILE A 17 -0.47 -14.48 -2.50
C ILE A 17 -0.80 -15.46 -1.36
N ALA A 18 0.21 -16.17 -0.85
CA ALA A 18 0.04 -17.12 0.24
C ALA A 18 -0.46 -16.45 1.54
N LEU A 19 -0.05 -15.21 1.81
CA LEU A 19 -0.58 -14.43 2.94
C LEU A 19 -2.09 -14.13 2.84
N ARG A 20 -2.67 -14.20 1.63
CA ARG A 20 -4.08 -13.88 1.36
C ARG A 20 -5.01 -15.09 1.42
N GLU A 21 -4.50 -16.30 1.64
CA GLU A 21 -5.30 -17.53 1.61
C GLU A 21 -6.47 -17.55 2.61
N ARG A 22 -6.31 -16.84 3.73
CA ARG A 22 -7.35 -16.67 4.73
C ARG A 22 -7.87 -15.25 4.59
N ASP A 23 -9.07 -15.06 4.05
CA ASP A 23 -9.66 -13.73 3.85
C ASP A 23 -10.14 -13.12 5.20
N ASP A 24 -9.21 -12.95 6.14
CA ASP A 24 -9.44 -12.43 7.47
C ASP A 24 -8.64 -11.15 7.72
N VAL A 25 -9.02 -10.42 8.77
CA VAL A 25 -8.39 -9.12 9.12
C VAL A 25 -6.88 -9.24 9.29
N GLN A 26 -6.38 -10.28 9.97
CA GLN A 26 -4.94 -10.45 10.23
C GLN A 26 -4.19 -10.70 8.94
N SER A 27 -4.76 -11.50 8.04
CA SER A 27 -4.19 -11.81 6.75
C SER A 27 -4.13 -10.58 5.84
N ARG A 28 -5.16 -9.73 5.83
CA ARG A 28 -5.15 -8.44 5.10
C ARG A 28 -4.10 -7.47 5.66
N VAL A 29 -4.03 -7.32 6.98
CA VAL A 29 -3.03 -6.50 7.66
C VAL A 29 -1.61 -6.98 7.34
N ARG A 30 -1.35 -8.29 7.41
CA ARG A 30 -0.03 -8.88 7.07
C ARG A 30 0.32 -8.64 5.61
N THR A 31 -0.61 -8.92 4.70
CA THR A 31 -0.42 -8.72 3.26
C THR A 31 0.02 -7.30 2.93
N ILE A 32 -0.74 -6.30 3.40
CA ILE A 32 -0.42 -4.90 3.13
C ILE A 32 0.84 -4.45 3.88
N SER A 33 1.07 -4.90 5.12
CA SER A 33 2.29 -4.58 5.86
C SER A 33 3.55 -5.12 5.16
N THR A 34 3.51 -6.34 4.64
CA THR A 34 4.60 -6.93 3.86
C THR A 34 4.84 -6.14 2.57
N LEU A 35 3.77 -5.75 1.87
CA LEU A 35 3.88 -4.88 0.71
C LEU A 35 4.53 -3.52 1.06
N SER A 36 4.16 -2.91 2.18
CA SER A 36 4.74 -1.65 2.66
C SER A 36 6.26 -1.78 2.90
N VAL A 37 6.74 -2.92 3.39
CA VAL A 37 8.18 -3.18 3.54
C VAL A 37 8.87 -3.27 2.18
N LEU A 38 8.25 -3.94 1.19
CA LEU A 38 8.80 -4.01 -0.17
C LEU A 38 8.85 -2.63 -0.83
N LEU A 39 7.82 -1.80 -0.65
CA LEU A 39 7.80 -0.43 -1.16
C LEU A 39 8.88 0.47 -0.52
N GLN A 40 9.30 0.19 0.72
CA GLN A 40 10.37 0.94 1.39
C GLN A 40 11.78 0.48 0.99
N GLY A 41 11.96 -0.81 0.70
CA GLY A 41 13.24 -1.38 0.29
C GLY A 41 13.34 -1.55 -1.23
N PRO A 42 13.02 -2.74 -1.77
CA PRO A 42 12.97 -3.00 -3.21
C PRO A 42 11.69 -2.43 -3.85
N PHE A 43 11.60 -1.09 -3.95
CA PHE A 43 10.39 -0.39 -4.39
C PHE A 43 9.80 -0.96 -5.70
N ASP A 44 10.66 -1.26 -6.67
CA ASP A 44 10.22 -1.72 -7.99
C ASP A 44 9.53 -3.09 -7.92
N THR A 45 10.00 -3.97 -7.04
CA THR A 45 9.34 -5.26 -6.74
C THR A 45 7.99 -5.04 -6.07
N GLY A 46 7.93 -4.17 -5.05
CA GLY A 46 6.67 -3.83 -4.38
C GLY A 46 5.64 -3.24 -5.33
N ASN A 47 6.06 -2.31 -6.21
CA ASN A 47 5.18 -1.67 -7.19
C ASN A 47 4.68 -2.66 -8.26
N ALA A 48 5.53 -3.59 -8.70
CA ALA A 48 5.11 -4.64 -9.64
C ALA A 48 4.07 -5.59 -9.02
N ILE A 49 4.25 -5.96 -7.75
CA ILE A 49 3.30 -6.81 -7.03
C ILE A 49 1.97 -6.07 -6.80
N LEU A 50 2.05 -4.79 -6.43
CA LEU A 50 0.89 -3.93 -6.21
C LEU A 50 -0.03 -3.85 -7.44
N GLY A 51 0.56 -3.70 -8.63
CA GLY A 51 -0.18 -3.64 -9.90
C GLY A 51 -0.68 -4.99 -10.42
N SER A 52 -0.09 -6.11 -10.02
CA SER A 52 -0.45 -7.44 -10.53
C SER A 52 -1.45 -8.21 -9.66
N GLN A 53 -1.55 -7.88 -8.38
CA GLN A 53 -2.31 -8.68 -7.39
C GLN A 53 -3.59 -7.99 -6.87
N ASN A 54 -4.09 -6.96 -7.56
CA ASN A 54 -5.27 -6.16 -7.14
C ASN A 54 -5.17 -5.67 -5.67
N LEU A 55 -3.94 -5.41 -5.20
CA LEU A 55 -3.71 -4.98 -3.81
C LEU A 55 -4.13 -3.53 -3.58
N VAL A 56 -4.29 -2.76 -4.66
CA VAL A 56 -4.86 -1.42 -4.61
C VAL A 56 -6.27 -1.46 -4.05
N ASP A 57 -7.15 -2.30 -4.60
CA ASP A 57 -8.53 -2.43 -4.12
C ASP A 57 -8.59 -2.88 -2.66
N LEU A 58 -7.68 -3.76 -2.26
CA LEU A 58 -7.55 -4.18 -0.87
C LEU A 58 -7.16 -3.02 0.06
N MET A 59 -6.21 -2.17 -0.34
CA MET A 59 -5.85 -0.98 0.43
C MET A 59 -7.03 -0.01 0.56
N ILE A 60 -7.81 0.18 -0.51
CA ILE A 60 -9.01 1.06 -0.47
C ILE A 60 -10.04 0.49 0.50
N GLN A 61 -10.30 -0.82 0.42
CA GLN A 61 -11.24 -1.48 1.32
C GLN A 61 -10.81 -1.34 2.79
N MET A 62 -9.51 -1.49 3.07
CA MET A 62 -8.96 -1.33 4.42
C MET A 62 -9.01 0.12 4.91
N ALA A 63 -8.75 1.09 4.03
CA ALA A 63 -8.86 2.52 4.34
C ALA A 63 -10.29 2.95 4.68
N GLY A 64 -11.31 2.30 4.10
CA GLY A 64 -12.72 2.55 4.42
C GLY A 64 -13.28 1.72 5.58
N SER A 65 -12.45 0.93 6.26
CA SER A 65 -12.91 0.03 7.33
C SER A 65 -13.11 0.76 8.67
N CYS A 66 -13.98 0.23 9.53
CA CYS A 66 -14.17 0.75 10.90
C CYS A 66 -13.09 0.26 11.88
N ASP A 67 -12.09 -0.49 11.41
CA ASP A 67 -10.99 -0.99 12.22
C ASP A 67 -9.80 -0.03 12.13
N PRO A 68 -9.45 0.69 13.22
CA PRO A 68 -8.38 1.68 13.20
C PRO A 68 -7.02 1.12 12.75
N LEU A 69 -6.77 -0.18 12.96
CA LEU A 69 -5.53 -0.82 12.53
C LEU A 69 -5.49 -0.95 11.01
N GLN A 70 -6.58 -1.42 10.39
CA GLN A 70 -6.68 -1.55 8.95
C GLN A 70 -6.65 -0.18 8.26
N GLU A 71 -7.39 0.80 8.79
CA GLU A 71 -7.39 2.17 8.30
C GLU A 71 -5.97 2.72 8.29
N ARG A 72 -5.25 2.64 9.42
CA ARG A 72 -3.87 3.11 9.55
C ARG A 72 -2.91 2.44 8.57
N ILE A 73 -2.90 1.10 8.53
CA ILE A 73 -1.96 0.35 7.67
C ILE A 73 -2.22 0.66 6.19
N ALA A 74 -3.48 0.84 5.80
CA ALA A 74 -3.84 1.23 4.45
C ALA A 74 -3.33 2.63 4.10
N VAL A 75 -3.52 3.62 4.98
CA VAL A 75 -3.01 4.99 4.76
C VAL A 75 -1.49 4.97 4.57
N GLU A 76 -0.76 4.28 5.46
CA GLU A 76 0.70 4.17 5.35
C GLU A 76 1.12 3.54 4.02
N ALA A 77 0.48 2.45 3.60
CA ALA A 77 0.78 1.79 2.33
C ALA A 77 0.48 2.67 1.10
N ILE A 78 -0.62 3.43 1.11
CA ILE A 78 -0.95 4.40 0.05
C ILE A 78 0.14 5.46 -0.04
N VAL A 79 0.57 6.05 1.07
CA VAL A 79 1.65 7.06 1.09
C VAL A 79 2.97 6.48 0.57
N LEU A 80 3.30 5.24 0.94
CA LEU A 80 4.50 4.57 0.46
C LEU A 80 4.44 4.31 -1.04
N SER A 81 3.31 3.82 -1.55
CA SER A 81 3.13 3.58 -2.98
C SER A 81 3.24 4.86 -3.81
N ALA A 82 2.80 6.00 -3.26
CA ALA A 82 2.90 7.32 -3.88
C ALA A 82 4.31 7.94 -3.86
N SER A 83 5.32 7.29 -3.27
CA SER A 83 6.64 7.90 -3.04
C SER A 83 7.48 8.08 -4.31
N LYS A 84 7.20 7.37 -5.42
CA LYS A 84 7.88 7.56 -6.72
C LYS A 84 6.90 7.95 -7.80
N LYS A 85 6.86 9.25 -8.13
CA LYS A 85 5.84 9.85 -9.01
C LYS A 85 5.79 9.24 -10.42
N ASP A 86 6.95 8.89 -10.96
CA ASP A 86 7.13 8.28 -12.28
C ASP A 86 6.53 6.86 -12.38
N LYS A 87 6.50 6.12 -11.26
CA LYS A 87 6.04 4.73 -11.21
C LYS A 87 4.67 4.53 -10.56
N ALA A 88 4.14 5.57 -9.91
CA ALA A 88 2.91 5.52 -9.14
C ALA A 88 1.71 6.22 -9.81
N ALA A 89 1.84 6.70 -11.05
CA ALA A 89 0.84 7.56 -11.71
C ALA A 89 -0.61 7.04 -11.63
N GLY A 90 -0.84 5.72 -11.77
CA GLY A 90 -2.18 5.13 -11.66
C GLY A 90 -2.77 5.16 -10.25
N ILE A 91 -1.93 5.09 -9.21
CA ILE A 91 -2.35 5.14 -7.81
C ILE A 91 -2.42 6.59 -7.29
N LEU A 92 -1.63 7.51 -7.84
CA LEU A 92 -1.57 8.88 -7.34
C LEU A 92 -2.93 9.59 -7.39
N SER A 93 -3.70 9.42 -8.47
CA SER A 93 -5.03 10.03 -8.58
C SER A 93 -5.97 9.50 -7.49
N LEU A 94 -6.09 8.17 -7.40
CA LEU A 94 -6.98 7.49 -6.46
C LEU A 94 -6.55 7.68 -5.00
N GLY A 95 -5.26 7.55 -4.74
CA GLY A 95 -4.65 7.79 -3.45
C GLY A 95 -4.84 9.23 -2.99
N SER A 96 -4.80 10.21 -3.88
CA SER A 96 -5.02 11.62 -3.51
C SER A 96 -6.44 11.91 -3.02
N GLU A 97 -7.45 11.22 -3.56
CA GLU A 97 -8.84 11.33 -3.10
C GLU A 97 -9.00 10.67 -1.73
N ILE A 98 -8.51 9.44 -1.59
CA ILE A 98 -8.57 8.69 -0.33
C ILE A 98 -7.83 9.43 0.79
N LEU A 99 -6.66 10.01 0.51
CA LEU A 99 -5.91 10.79 1.51
C LEU A 99 -6.65 12.06 1.93
N LYS A 100 -7.44 12.70 1.05
CA LYS A 100 -8.29 13.85 1.44
C LYS A 100 -9.41 13.43 2.38
N ASP A 101 -10.01 12.26 2.13
CA ASP A 101 -11.05 11.71 3.00
C ASP A 101 -10.47 11.33 4.37
N LEU A 102 -9.33 10.64 4.40
CA LEU A 102 -8.63 10.26 5.62
C LEU A 102 -8.08 11.46 6.40
N TYR A 103 -7.81 12.58 5.74
CA TYR A 103 -7.47 13.84 6.42
C TYR A 103 -8.65 14.38 7.26
N GLN A 104 -9.89 13.98 6.98
CA GLN A 104 -11.05 14.29 7.80
C GLN A 104 -11.28 13.26 8.93
N SER A 105 -10.44 12.22 9.05
CA SER A 105 -10.57 11.20 10.09
C SER A 105 -10.51 11.83 11.49
N ALA A 106 -11.32 11.28 12.40
CA ALA A 106 -11.30 11.64 13.82
C ALA A 106 -10.01 11.16 14.51
N ASN A 107 -9.31 10.18 13.93
CA ASN A 107 -8.06 9.67 14.44
C ASN A 107 -6.90 10.60 14.04
N GLU A 108 -6.29 11.26 15.02
CA GLU A 108 -5.18 12.19 14.79
C GLU A 108 -3.97 11.54 14.12
N GLN A 109 -3.68 10.27 14.43
CA GLN A 109 -2.55 9.58 13.81
C GLN A 109 -2.75 9.42 12.30
N ILE A 110 -3.98 9.06 11.91
CA ILE A 110 -4.36 8.87 10.51
C ILE A 110 -4.34 10.19 9.77
N LYS A 111 -4.86 11.25 10.40
CA LYS A 111 -4.82 12.61 9.85
C LYS A 111 -3.40 13.09 9.56
N VAL A 112 -2.46 12.87 10.49
CA VAL A 112 -1.06 13.27 10.33
C VAL A 112 -0.42 12.50 9.16
N ILE A 113 -0.62 11.18 9.08
CA ILE A 113 -0.06 10.37 7.99
C ILE A 113 -0.68 10.77 6.64
N ALA A 114 -1.99 11.02 6.59
CA ALA A 114 -2.67 11.48 5.39
C ALA A 114 -2.13 12.82 4.89
N LEU A 115 -1.88 13.76 5.80
CA LEU A 115 -1.27 15.05 5.48
C LEU A 115 0.12 14.88 4.87
N VAL A 116 0.96 14.01 5.44
CA VAL A 116 2.29 13.69 4.89
C VAL A 116 2.17 13.14 3.47
N GLY A 117 1.19 12.27 3.22
CA GLY A 117 0.86 11.76 1.89
C GLY A 117 0.54 12.86 0.89
N LEU A 118 -0.40 13.74 1.25
CA LEU A 118 -0.80 14.86 0.40
C LEU A 118 0.37 15.80 0.09
N SER A 119 1.23 16.10 1.08
CA SER A 119 2.43 16.92 0.88
C SER A 119 3.43 16.27 -0.08
N LYS A 120 3.64 14.95 0.00
CA LYS A 120 4.52 14.21 -0.92
C LYS A 120 4.00 14.19 -2.35
N ILE A 121 2.69 14.06 -2.54
CA ILE A 121 2.09 14.02 -3.87
C ILE A 121 2.19 15.41 -4.56
N ALA A 122 1.98 16.48 -3.79
CA ALA A 122 2.00 17.85 -4.32
C ALA A 122 3.40 18.36 -4.71
N SER A 123 4.47 17.90 -4.05
CA SER A 123 5.87 18.34 -4.26
C SER A 123 6.56 17.57 -5.37
#